data_AF-A0A1Y3VX61-F1
#
_entry.id   AF-A0A1Y3VX61-F1
#
_cell.length_a   1.000
_cell.length_b   1.000
_cell.length_c   1.000
_cell.angle_alpha   90.00
_cell.angle_beta   90.00
_cell.angle_gamma   90.00
#
_symmetry.space_group_name_H-M   'P 1'
#
loop_
_entity.id
_entity.type
_entity.pdbx_description
1 polymer ?
#
loop_
_entity_poly.entity_id
_entity_poly.type
_entity_poly.pdbx_seq_one_letter_code
_entity_poly.pdbx_strand_id
1 'polypeptide(L)'
;MSNKLLLLLILGVVFFSACSDDDKDPNYDGTYKDSGLELSRDGMVLSGKSVALSGNTLTLGNVIPGEPALAIPVTITGNVVEGTSSNDFREVKVSGKIEGGKMNLTLAVKNKATDIEGTWAVGNLDAGIMATHFTFTTDKEKVKYGETEVAPENVIGFVNGIFGWMLPTFLKDITFTSDGNITASYNSDMANPQYATSPKGMAFYNLVGGKLYISANIAGIVEDIGRSTSDPLTEIMVVLEQGIPFEVTKDTEKETMDVYMTRETLLPFMSLLPMLGEVMPEEFQSYAGFITDLGPIIQEGKTAELGLVLTQKKTAE
;
A
#
# COMPACT_ATOMS: atom_id res chain seq x y z
N MET A 1 13.05 20.21 -10.48
CA MET A 1 13.67 20.57 -9.18
C MET A 1 12.69 20.24 -8.08
N SER A 2 12.84 19.12 -7.38
CA SER A 2 12.24 18.87 -6.04
C SER A 2 12.52 17.42 -5.67
N ASN A 3 13.40 17.21 -4.69
CA ASN A 3 13.58 16.01 -3.84
C ASN A 3 14.89 16.11 -3.06
N LYS A 4 15.84 16.91 -3.57
CA LYS A 4 17.10 17.20 -2.85
C LYS A 4 16.90 18.06 -1.61
N LEU A 5 15.82 18.87 -1.56
CA LEU A 5 15.51 19.72 -0.41
C LEU A 5 14.96 18.92 0.78
N LEU A 6 14.24 17.82 0.53
CA LEU A 6 13.69 16.95 1.57
C LEU A 6 14.77 16.07 2.21
N LEU A 7 15.73 15.56 1.40
CA LEU A 7 16.94 14.89 1.89
C LEU A 7 17.84 15.83 2.71
N LEU A 8 17.92 17.11 2.34
CA LEU A 8 18.67 18.12 3.09
C LEU A 8 18.04 18.45 4.46
N LEU A 9 16.71 18.35 4.59
CA LEU A 9 16.04 18.58 5.87
C LEU A 9 16.27 17.41 6.86
N ILE A 10 16.39 16.18 6.34
CA ILE A 10 16.66 14.97 7.13
C ILE A 10 18.15 14.86 7.52
N LEU A 11 19.08 15.36 6.69
CA LEU A 11 20.52 15.39 7.01
C LEU A 11 20.96 16.60 7.86
N GLY A 12 20.11 17.61 8.04
CA GLY A 12 20.45 18.85 8.74
C GLY A 12 20.50 18.77 10.27
N VAL A 13 20.03 17.68 10.89
CA VAL A 13 20.06 17.52 12.36
C VAL A 13 21.33 16.77 12.76
N VAL A 14 22.45 17.47 12.65
CA VAL A 14 23.74 16.99 13.17
C VAL A 14 23.75 17.18 14.69
N PHE A 15 23.81 16.05 15.41
CA PHE A 15 24.28 15.86 16.78
C PHE A 15 24.31 17.07 17.74
N PHE A 16 23.34 17.11 18.66
CA PHE A 16 23.60 17.59 20.02
C PHE A 16 23.44 16.43 20.99
N SER A 17 24.57 15.81 21.34
CA SER A 17 24.69 15.11 22.61
C SER A 17 24.57 16.16 23.72
N ALA A 18 23.50 16.14 24.51
CA ALA A 18 23.40 16.97 25.70
C ALA A 18 23.51 16.09 26.96
N CYS A 19 24.73 15.95 27.46
CA CYS A 19 24.91 15.96 28.91
C CYS A 19 24.85 17.43 29.32
N SER A 20 23.79 17.83 30.03
CA SER A 20 23.82 19.01 30.88
C SER A 20 22.77 18.85 31.97
N ASP A 21 23.28 18.62 33.16
CA ASP A 21 22.69 18.91 34.46
C ASP A 21 22.20 20.38 34.47
N ASP A 22 20.90 20.62 34.65
CA ASP A 22 20.25 21.88 35.09
C ASP A 22 18.73 21.76 34.88
N ASP A 23 17.93 22.19 35.87
CA ASP A 23 16.46 22.12 36.02
C ASP A 23 15.62 22.75 34.89
N LYS A 24 15.85 22.33 33.64
CA LYS A 24 15.04 22.63 32.47
C LYS A 24 14.22 21.40 32.14
N ASP A 25 13.00 21.61 31.67
CA ASP A 25 12.18 20.53 31.11
C ASP A 25 13.06 19.69 30.16
N PRO A 26 13.06 18.35 30.28
CA PRO A 26 13.91 17.50 29.46
C PRO A 26 13.65 17.78 27.98
N ASN A 27 14.71 18.12 27.25
CA ASN A 27 14.62 18.31 25.80
C ASN A 27 14.53 16.95 25.12
N TYR A 28 13.39 16.68 24.49
CA TYR A 28 13.12 15.43 23.78
C TYR A 28 13.28 15.54 22.26
N ASP A 29 13.80 16.66 21.76
CA ASP A 29 14.01 16.83 20.32
C ASP A 29 15.01 15.81 19.76
N GLY A 30 14.67 15.24 18.61
CA GLY A 30 15.50 14.25 17.95
C GLY A 30 14.75 13.32 17.01
N THR A 31 15.51 12.42 16.40
CA THR A 31 14.99 11.37 15.52
C THR A 31 15.11 10.02 16.20
N TYR A 32 13.98 9.35 16.38
CA TYR A 32 13.83 8.03 16.98
C TYR A 32 13.62 6.98 15.90
N LYS A 33 14.41 5.91 15.94
CA LYS A 33 14.37 4.77 15.02
C LYS A 33 15.02 3.55 15.67
N ASP A 34 14.88 2.40 15.04
CA ASP A 34 15.53 1.14 15.47
C ASP A 34 15.25 0.86 16.97
N SER A 35 16.28 0.58 17.77
CA SER A 35 16.13 0.33 19.21
C SER A 35 15.64 1.54 20.03
N GLY A 36 15.71 2.75 19.47
CA GLY A 36 15.21 3.97 20.09
C GLY A 36 13.72 4.24 19.87
N LEU A 37 13.03 3.43 19.05
CA LEU A 37 11.62 3.60 18.74
C LEU A 37 10.85 2.28 18.86
N GLU A 38 9.81 2.27 19.70
CA GLU A 38 8.71 1.32 19.58
C GLU A 38 7.50 2.07 19.04
N LEU A 39 7.10 1.75 17.82
CA LEU A 39 5.92 2.30 17.20
C LEU A 39 4.92 1.18 16.95
N SER A 40 3.69 1.38 17.41
CA SER A 40 2.58 0.50 17.06
C SER A 40 1.42 1.28 16.45
N ARG A 41 0.67 0.63 15.57
CA ARG A 41 -0.58 1.12 15.00
C ARG A 41 -1.68 0.11 15.28
N ASP A 42 -2.71 0.53 15.99
CA ASP A 42 -3.88 -0.29 16.32
C ASP A 42 -3.51 -1.67 16.91
N GLY A 43 -2.47 -1.68 17.77
CA GLY A 43 -1.94 -2.88 18.43
C GLY A 43 -0.86 -3.66 17.66
N MET A 44 -0.48 -3.21 16.45
CA MET A 44 0.48 -3.91 15.59
C MET A 44 1.79 -3.13 15.52
N VAL A 45 2.90 -3.81 15.80
CA VAL A 45 4.24 -3.19 15.77
C VAL A 45 4.61 -2.81 14.33
N LEU A 46 5.11 -1.59 14.15
CA LEU A 46 5.62 -1.08 12.88
C LEU A 46 7.15 -0.99 12.94
N SER A 47 7.81 -2.01 12.41
CA SER A 47 9.27 -2.09 12.32
C SER A 47 9.82 -1.24 11.17
N GLY A 48 11.09 -0.83 11.27
CA GLY A 48 11.79 -0.07 10.21
C GLY A 48 11.33 1.38 10.03
N LYS A 49 10.52 1.91 10.95
CA LYS A 49 10.00 3.30 10.89
C LYS A 49 10.91 4.28 11.63
N SER A 50 10.69 5.56 11.34
CA SER A 50 11.38 6.68 11.97
C SER A 50 10.36 7.76 12.37
N VAL A 51 10.59 8.36 13.53
CA VAL A 51 9.76 9.44 14.07
C VAL A 51 10.68 10.57 14.52
N ALA A 52 10.39 11.80 14.11
CA ALA A 52 11.13 12.98 14.56
C ALA A 52 10.27 13.82 15.50
N LEU A 53 10.86 14.31 16.59
CA LEU A 53 10.24 15.28 17.50
C LEU A 53 11.03 16.58 17.44
N SER A 54 10.33 17.71 17.23
CA SER A 54 10.91 19.05 17.34
C SER A 54 9.91 19.98 18.03
N GLY A 55 10.26 20.42 19.24
CA GLY A 55 9.35 21.10 20.16
C GLY A 55 8.07 20.30 20.36
N ASN A 56 6.94 20.92 19.99
CA ASN A 56 5.60 20.32 20.10
C ASN A 56 5.10 19.69 18.79
N THR A 57 6.00 19.32 17.88
CA THR A 57 5.63 18.69 16.60
C THR A 57 6.28 17.33 16.46
N LEU A 58 5.46 16.29 16.39
CA LEU A 58 5.87 14.93 16.08
C LEU A 58 5.67 14.65 14.59
N THR A 59 6.71 14.23 13.88
CA THR A 59 6.66 13.91 12.46
C THR A 59 6.82 12.41 12.25
N LEU A 60 5.76 11.76 11.75
CA LEU A 60 5.75 10.35 11.40
C LEU A 60 6.21 10.15 9.95
N GLY A 61 7.27 9.36 9.73
CA GLY A 61 7.78 9.07 8.38
C GLY A 61 7.22 7.77 7.79
N ASN A 62 6.54 7.83 6.63
CA ASN A 62 6.00 6.67 5.91
C ASN A 62 5.14 5.71 6.77
N VAL A 63 4.30 6.27 7.65
CA VAL A 63 3.40 5.51 8.53
C VAL A 63 1.96 5.50 8.01
N ILE A 64 1.54 6.61 7.40
CA ILE A 64 0.22 6.76 6.79
C ILE A 64 0.40 6.77 5.26
N PRO A 65 -0.28 5.87 4.52
CA PRO A 65 -0.16 5.81 3.05
C PRO A 65 -0.45 7.17 2.39
N GLY A 66 0.36 7.56 1.41
CA GLY A 66 0.23 8.84 0.70
C GLY A 66 0.73 10.06 1.47
N GLU A 67 1.22 9.87 2.70
CA GLU A 67 1.76 10.93 3.54
C GLU A 67 3.17 10.57 4.01
N PRO A 68 4.20 10.85 3.19
CA PRO A 68 5.57 10.45 3.48
C PRO A 68 6.11 11.10 4.77
N ALA A 69 5.56 12.24 5.17
CA ALA A 69 5.83 12.90 6.44
C ALA A 69 4.53 13.51 6.99
N LEU A 70 3.97 12.92 8.05
CA LEU A 70 2.79 13.45 8.74
C LEU A 70 3.22 14.18 10.02
N ALA A 71 3.07 15.51 10.01
CA ALA A 71 3.25 16.33 11.20
C ALA A 71 1.99 16.28 12.09
N ILE A 72 2.19 15.99 13.37
CA ILE A 72 1.16 15.92 14.40
C ILE A 72 1.56 16.90 15.52
N PRO A 73 0.72 17.90 15.82
CA PRO A 73 0.92 18.71 17.02
C PRO A 73 0.73 17.84 18.26
N VAL A 74 1.68 17.89 19.18
CA VAL A 74 1.68 17.08 20.41
C VAL A 74 1.81 17.95 21.66
N THR A 75 1.12 17.51 22.71
CA THR A 75 1.33 17.97 24.08
C THR A 75 2.28 16.99 24.77
N ILE A 76 3.29 17.53 25.45
CA ILE A 76 4.24 16.76 26.25
C ILE A 76 4.07 17.17 27.71
N THR A 77 3.71 16.23 28.58
CA THR A 77 3.55 16.47 30.02
C THR A 77 4.40 15.47 30.80
N GLY A 78 5.48 15.96 31.41
CA GLY A 78 6.54 15.10 31.91
C GLY A 78 7.15 14.33 30.73
N ASN A 79 6.99 13.01 30.72
CA ASN A 79 7.46 12.14 29.64
C ASN A 79 6.34 11.60 28.73
N VAL A 80 5.09 11.99 28.97
CA VAL A 80 3.92 11.53 28.22
C VAL A 80 3.73 12.40 26.99
N VAL A 81 3.52 11.77 25.83
CA VAL A 81 3.30 12.42 24.53
C VAL A 81 1.90 12.08 24.05
N GLU A 82 1.08 13.09 23.78
CA GLU A 82 -0.26 12.92 23.22
C GLU A 82 -0.53 13.94 22.12
N GLY A 83 -1.21 13.52 21.06
CA GLY A 83 -1.56 14.42 19.96
C GLY A 83 -2.62 13.85 19.04
N THR A 84 -3.16 14.70 18.20
CA THR A 84 -4.13 14.29 17.18
C THR A 84 -3.91 15.11 15.92
N SER A 85 -3.95 14.42 14.79
CA SER A 85 -4.02 15.04 13.47
C SER A 85 -5.25 14.51 12.76
N SER A 86 -6.02 15.40 12.13
CA SER A 86 -7.21 15.01 11.37
C SER A 86 -7.34 15.87 10.12
N ASN A 87 -7.86 15.27 9.06
CA ASN A 87 -8.30 15.94 7.84
C ASN A 87 -9.69 15.41 7.45
N ASP A 88 -10.18 15.71 6.25
CA ASP A 88 -11.52 15.31 5.81
C ASP A 88 -11.71 13.78 5.70
N PHE A 89 -10.62 13.01 5.61
CA PHE A 89 -10.66 11.57 5.38
C PHE A 89 -10.31 10.73 6.59
N ARG A 90 -9.55 11.24 7.56
CA ARG A 90 -9.15 10.45 8.72
C ARG A 90 -8.85 11.28 9.97
N GLU A 91 -8.65 10.55 11.05
CA GLU A 91 -8.10 10.98 12.32
C GLU A 91 -6.95 10.03 12.70
N VAL A 92 -5.84 10.58 13.17
CA VAL A 92 -4.69 9.86 13.71
C VAL A 92 -4.44 10.41 15.11
N LYS A 93 -4.62 9.57 16.12
CA LYS A 93 -4.25 9.89 17.50
C LYS A 93 -2.94 9.23 17.82
N VAL A 94 -2.05 9.98 18.47
CA VAL A 94 -0.81 9.46 19.02
C VAL A 94 -0.86 9.57 20.53
N SER A 95 -0.43 8.50 21.20
CA SER A 95 -0.27 8.45 22.65
C SER A 95 0.96 7.61 22.98
N GLY A 96 1.75 8.02 23.96
CA GLY A 96 2.94 7.27 24.33
C GLY A 96 3.83 7.97 25.34
N LYS A 97 5.07 7.50 25.45
CA LYS A 97 6.06 8.05 26.39
C LYS A 97 7.48 8.07 25.84
N ILE A 98 8.31 8.95 26.39
CA ILE A 98 9.75 9.03 26.12
C ILE A 98 10.51 8.72 27.41
N GLU A 99 11.09 7.52 27.51
CA GLU A 99 11.76 7.04 28.73
C GLU A 99 13.12 6.42 28.37
N GLY A 100 14.17 6.78 29.10
CA GLY A 100 15.51 6.20 28.91
C GLY A 100 16.09 6.40 27.49
N GLY A 101 15.75 7.51 26.82
CA GLY A 101 16.16 7.79 25.45
C GLY A 101 15.37 7.01 24.38
N LYS A 102 14.36 6.25 24.78
CA LYS A 102 13.49 5.48 23.89
C LYS A 102 12.09 6.10 23.83
N MET A 103 11.54 6.19 22.62
CA MET A 103 10.19 6.66 22.37
C MET A 103 9.27 5.46 22.10
N ASN A 104 8.22 5.31 22.91
CA ASN A 104 7.22 4.27 22.77
C ASN A 104 5.88 4.91 22.43
N LEU A 105 5.39 4.73 21.21
CA LEU A 105 4.18 5.36 20.68
C LEU A 105 3.17 4.32 20.21
N THR A 106 1.90 4.60 20.49
CA THR A 106 0.75 3.92 19.90
C THR A 106 -0.02 4.92 19.05
N LEU A 107 -0.33 4.51 17.82
CA LEU A 107 -1.18 5.23 16.90
C LEU A 107 -2.54 4.54 16.83
N ALA A 108 -3.60 5.33 17.00
CA ALA A 108 -4.95 4.92 16.67
C ALA A 108 -5.36 5.66 15.40
N VAL A 109 -5.58 4.91 14.32
CA VAL A 109 -6.01 5.49 13.03
C VAL A 109 -7.49 5.22 12.85
N LYS A 110 -8.22 6.22 12.38
CA LYS A 110 -9.63 6.09 12.02
C LYS A 110 -9.89 6.86 10.74
N ASN A 111 -10.18 6.15 9.67
CA ASN A 111 -10.79 6.73 8.48
C ASN A 111 -12.20 7.20 8.84
N LYS A 112 -12.53 8.41 8.42
CA LYS A 112 -13.90 8.92 8.44
C LYS A 112 -14.70 8.12 7.42
N ALA A 113 -16.00 7.97 7.65
CA ALA A 113 -16.85 7.11 6.83
C ALA A 113 -16.63 7.41 5.33
N THR A 114 -16.14 6.41 4.62
CA THR A 114 -15.94 6.48 3.17
C THR A 114 -16.78 5.42 2.51
N ASP A 115 -17.11 5.67 1.26
CA ASP A 115 -17.83 4.76 0.38
C ASP A 115 -16.95 3.56 -0.09
N ILE A 116 -15.71 3.47 0.40
CA ILE A 116 -14.76 2.36 0.13
C ILE A 116 -14.75 1.34 1.30
N GLU A 117 -15.13 1.76 2.50
CA GLU A 117 -15.14 0.87 3.67
C GLU A 117 -16.08 -0.31 3.46
N GLY A 118 -15.64 -1.50 3.88
CA GLY A 118 -16.40 -2.74 3.78
C GLY A 118 -15.64 -3.85 3.08
N THR A 119 -16.31 -5.00 2.97
CA THR A 119 -15.79 -6.19 2.29
C THR A 119 -16.31 -6.23 0.85
N TRP A 120 -15.38 -6.40 -0.08
CA TRP A 120 -15.62 -6.45 -1.51
C TRP A 120 -15.13 -7.78 -2.05
N ALA A 121 -15.94 -8.44 -2.89
CA ALA A 121 -15.49 -9.56 -3.68
C ALA A 121 -14.62 -9.06 -4.83
N VAL A 122 -13.59 -9.81 -5.19
CA VAL A 122 -12.76 -9.55 -6.36
C VAL A 122 -13.47 -10.15 -7.57
N GLY A 123 -14.04 -9.28 -8.41
CA GLY A 123 -15.02 -9.64 -9.42
C GLY A 123 -16.29 -10.29 -8.86
N ASN A 124 -17.09 -10.86 -9.75
CA ASN A 124 -18.24 -11.71 -9.43
C ASN A 124 -18.54 -12.60 -10.64
N LEU A 125 -17.86 -13.76 -10.70
CA LEU A 125 -17.94 -14.66 -11.86
C LEU A 125 -19.36 -15.18 -12.11
N ASP A 126 -20.14 -15.39 -11.05
CA ASP A 126 -21.54 -15.83 -11.14
C ASP A 126 -22.44 -14.76 -11.79
N ALA A 127 -22.12 -13.48 -11.56
CA ALA A 127 -22.78 -12.34 -12.21
C ALA A 127 -22.12 -11.93 -13.55
N GLY A 128 -21.12 -12.67 -14.03
CA GLY A 128 -20.37 -12.36 -15.25
C GLY A 128 -19.43 -11.17 -15.14
N ILE A 129 -19.08 -10.74 -13.92
CA ILE A 129 -18.17 -9.62 -13.67
C ILE A 129 -16.75 -10.18 -13.50
N MET A 130 -15.88 -9.88 -14.46
CA MET A 130 -14.46 -10.23 -14.40
C MET A 130 -13.72 -9.35 -13.40
N ALA A 131 -12.67 -9.87 -12.78
CA ALA A 131 -11.96 -9.20 -11.69
C ALA A 131 -10.88 -8.20 -12.10
N THR A 132 -10.56 -8.09 -13.39
CA THR A 132 -9.47 -7.22 -13.88
C THR A 132 -10.02 -5.99 -14.55
N HIS A 133 -9.46 -4.84 -14.19
CA HIS A 133 -9.56 -3.61 -14.96
C HIS A 133 -8.26 -3.44 -15.75
N PHE A 134 -8.28 -3.74 -17.04
CA PHE A 134 -7.17 -3.43 -17.92
C PHE A 134 -7.66 -2.70 -19.16
N THR A 135 -7.06 -1.53 -19.41
CA THR A 135 -7.25 -0.77 -20.64
C THR A 135 -5.90 -0.21 -21.07
N PHE A 136 -5.69 -0.01 -22.36
CA PHE A 136 -4.54 0.75 -22.85
C PHE A 136 -4.85 1.35 -24.23
N THR A 137 -4.09 2.37 -24.61
CA THR A 137 -4.19 2.97 -25.94
C THR A 137 -2.82 3.07 -26.59
N THR A 138 -2.77 2.98 -27.92
CA THR A 138 -1.55 3.09 -28.70
C THR A 138 -1.87 3.62 -30.11
N ASP A 139 -0.87 4.19 -30.79
CA ASP A 139 -0.99 4.57 -32.20
C ASP A 139 -0.75 3.39 -33.16
N LYS A 140 -0.29 2.26 -32.64
CA LYS A 140 -0.02 1.08 -33.45
C LYS A 140 -1.31 0.33 -33.76
N GLU A 141 -1.51 -0.04 -35.02
CA GLU A 141 -2.61 -0.92 -35.43
C GLU A 141 -2.49 -2.33 -34.82
N LYS A 142 -1.26 -2.77 -34.53
CA LYS A 142 -0.96 -4.03 -33.88
C LYS A 142 0.15 -3.89 -32.84
N VAL A 143 0.06 -4.71 -31.80
CA VAL A 143 1.07 -4.83 -30.75
C VAL A 143 1.59 -6.26 -30.71
N LYS A 144 2.85 -6.43 -30.33
CA LYS A 144 3.42 -7.75 -30.07
C LYS A 144 2.89 -8.27 -28.73
N TYR A 145 2.31 -9.46 -28.73
CA TYR A 145 1.88 -10.19 -27.55
C TYR A 145 2.21 -11.67 -27.75
N GLY A 146 3.09 -12.22 -26.92
CA GLY A 146 3.81 -13.45 -27.20
C GLY A 146 4.60 -13.38 -28.50
N GLU A 147 4.52 -14.46 -29.28
CA GLU A 147 5.18 -14.58 -30.58
C GLU A 147 4.33 -14.00 -31.74
N THR A 148 3.23 -13.31 -31.45
CA THR A 148 2.25 -12.85 -32.45
C THR A 148 2.01 -11.34 -32.40
N GLU A 149 1.56 -10.78 -33.52
CA GLU A 149 1.05 -9.41 -33.58
C GLU A 149 -0.47 -9.41 -33.62
N VAL A 150 -1.09 -8.73 -32.66
CA VAL A 150 -2.55 -8.70 -32.47
C VAL A 150 -3.05 -7.27 -32.35
N ALA A 151 -4.33 -7.04 -32.62
CA ALA A 151 -4.97 -5.76 -32.37
C ALA A 151 -4.97 -5.44 -30.86
N PRO A 152 -4.80 -4.17 -30.45
CA PRO A 152 -4.82 -3.76 -29.05
C PRO A 152 -6.03 -4.27 -28.25
N GLU A 153 -7.21 -4.25 -28.86
CA GLU A 153 -8.47 -4.67 -28.24
C GLU A 153 -8.47 -6.16 -27.89
N ASN A 154 -7.74 -6.99 -28.65
CA ASN A 154 -7.60 -8.41 -28.35
C ASN A 154 -6.75 -8.61 -27.10
N VAL A 155 -5.67 -7.84 -26.91
CA VAL A 155 -4.88 -7.90 -25.67
C VAL A 155 -5.74 -7.47 -24.48
N ILE A 156 -6.53 -6.42 -24.62
CA ILE A 156 -7.48 -5.98 -23.58
C ILE A 156 -8.45 -7.11 -23.23
N GLY A 157 -9.07 -7.72 -24.24
CA GLY A 157 -9.99 -8.85 -24.05
C GLY A 157 -9.32 -10.07 -23.41
N PHE A 158 -8.09 -10.40 -23.80
CA PHE A 158 -7.33 -11.50 -23.20
C PHE A 158 -7.01 -11.23 -21.74
N VAL A 159 -6.53 -10.02 -21.41
CA VAL A 159 -6.16 -9.70 -20.03
C VAL A 159 -7.39 -9.72 -19.13
N ASN A 160 -8.44 -9.01 -19.52
CA ASN A 160 -9.68 -8.94 -18.75
C ASN A 160 -10.43 -10.27 -18.70
N GLY A 161 -10.29 -11.13 -19.71
CA GLY A 161 -10.87 -12.45 -19.73
C GLY A 161 -10.10 -13.46 -18.88
N ILE A 162 -8.84 -13.74 -19.24
CA ILE A 162 -8.04 -14.80 -18.62
C ILE A 162 -7.68 -14.43 -17.19
N PHE A 163 -7.04 -13.27 -16.97
CA PHE A 163 -6.64 -12.86 -15.62
C PHE A 163 -7.86 -12.48 -14.78
N GLY A 164 -8.89 -11.88 -15.41
CA GLY A 164 -10.13 -11.54 -14.70
C GLY A 164 -10.91 -12.75 -14.19
N TRP A 165 -10.83 -13.90 -14.87
CA TRP A 165 -11.34 -15.18 -14.37
C TRP A 165 -10.43 -15.82 -13.32
N MET A 166 -9.11 -15.68 -13.48
CA MET A 166 -8.12 -16.35 -12.67
C MET A 166 -7.94 -15.72 -11.28
N LEU A 167 -7.94 -14.38 -11.19
CA LEU A 167 -7.67 -13.64 -9.94
C LEU A 167 -8.57 -14.05 -8.76
N PRO A 168 -9.90 -14.22 -8.92
CA PRO A 168 -10.79 -14.64 -7.82
C PRO A 168 -10.46 -16.03 -7.25
N THR A 169 -9.75 -16.86 -8.00
CA THR A 169 -9.33 -18.20 -7.52
C THR A 169 -8.21 -18.10 -6.48
N PHE A 170 -7.40 -17.03 -6.53
CA PHE A 170 -6.34 -16.75 -5.55
C PHE A 170 -6.77 -15.75 -4.49
N LEU A 171 -7.43 -14.67 -4.90
CA LEU A 171 -7.79 -13.55 -4.06
C LEU A 171 -9.29 -13.33 -4.19
N LYS A 172 -10.04 -13.77 -3.18
CA LYS A 172 -11.49 -13.81 -3.21
C LYS A 172 -12.13 -12.50 -2.76
N ASP A 173 -11.67 -11.99 -1.63
CA ASP A 173 -12.27 -10.81 -1.00
C ASP A 173 -11.18 -9.85 -0.51
N ILE A 174 -11.48 -8.55 -0.54
CA ILE A 174 -10.68 -7.48 0.05
C ILE A 174 -11.57 -6.70 1.01
N THR A 175 -11.09 -6.45 2.23
CA THR A 175 -11.81 -5.64 3.21
C THR A 175 -11.02 -4.39 3.54
N PHE A 176 -11.64 -3.23 3.31
CA PHE A 176 -11.16 -1.93 3.75
C PHE A 176 -11.83 -1.61 5.08
N THR A 177 -11.05 -1.57 6.15
CA THR A 177 -11.57 -1.39 7.51
C THR A 177 -11.50 0.08 7.96
N SER A 178 -12.38 0.48 8.88
CA SER A 178 -12.44 1.87 9.38
C SER A 178 -11.15 2.40 9.99
N ASP A 179 -10.20 1.54 10.39
CA ASP A 179 -8.90 1.96 10.94
C ASP A 179 -7.79 2.06 9.88
N GLY A 180 -8.17 1.93 8.60
CA GLY A 180 -7.25 2.03 7.49
C GLY A 180 -6.40 0.77 7.28
N ASN A 181 -6.78 -0.38 7.84
CA ASN A 181 -6.19 -1.67 7.47
C ASN A 181 -6.90 -2.27 6.25
N ILE A 182 -6.13 -3.03 5.47
CA ILE A 182 -6.64 -3.93 4.46
C ILE A 182 -6.44 -5.35 4.94
N THR A 183 -7.48 -6.17 4.85
CA THR A 183 -7.35 -7.63 4.92
C THR A 183 -7.84 -8.25 3.63
N ALA A 184 -7.30 -9.41 3.30
CA ALA A 184 -7.61 -10.14 2.08
C ALA A 184 -7.98 -11.58 2.41
N SER A 185 -9.02 -12.11 1.77
CA SER A 185 -9.30 -13.54 1.75
C SER A 185 -8.60 -14.14 0.54
N TYR A 186 -7.59 -14.97 0.76
CA TYR A 186 -6.83 -15.62 -0.31
C TYR A 186 -6.88 -17.13 -0.18
N ASN A 187 -6.70 -17.83 -1.29
CA ASN A 187 -6.66 -19.28 -1.31
C ASN A 187 -5.29 -19.75 -0.82
N SER A 188 -5.26 -20.39 0.35
CA SER A 188 -4.06 -20.91 1.01
C SER A 188 -3.64 -22.29 0.53
N ASP A 189 -4.48 -22.99 -0.24
CA ASP A 189 -4.19 -24.29 -0.82
C ASP A 189 -4.85 -24.42 -2.22
N MET A 190 -4.05 -24.28 -3.27
CA MET A 190 -4.51 -24.39 -4.65
C MET A 190 -5.09 -25.78 -4.99
N ALA A 191 -4.52 -26.84 -4.42
CA ALA A 191 -4.93 -28.21 -4.72
C ALA A 191 -6.26 -28.58 -4.05
N ASN A 192 -6.56 -27.96 -2.90
CA ASN A 192 -7.82 -28.10 -2.20
C ASN A 192 -8.27 -26.73 -1.69
N PRO A 193 -9.02 -25.96 -2.51
CA PRO A 193 -9.31 -24.56 -2.24
C PRO A 193 -9.81 -24.30 -0.82
N GLN A 194 -8.92 -23.71 -0.02
CA GLN A 194 -9.20 -23.25 1.33
C GLN A 194 -8.87 -21.77 1.41
N TYR A 195 -9.84 -20.97 1.84
CA TYR A 195 -9.64 -19.54 1.94
C TYR A 195 -9.26 -19.15 3.36
N ALA A 196 -8.12 -18.48 3.49
CA ALA A 196 -7.64 -17.87 4.72
C ALA A 196 -7.75 -16.36 4.61
N THR A 197 -7.99 -15.70 5.74
CA THR A 197 -7.93 -14.25 5.84
C THR A 197 -6.54 -13.84 6.28
N SER A 198 -5.94 -12.87 5.59
CA SER A 198 -4.65 -12.31 5.96
C SER A 198 -4.69 -11.72 7.37
N PRO A 199 -3.60 -11.81 8.14
CA PRO A 199 -3.48 -11.07 9.39
C PRO A 199 -3.69 -9.56 9.16
N LYS A 200 -4.18 -8.88 10.19
CA LYS A 200 -4.24 -7.42 10.21
C LYS A 200 -2.82 -6.84 10.18
N GLY A 201 -2.64 -5.64 9.63
CA GLY A 201 -1.35 -4.94 9.66
C GLY A 201 -0.40 -5.30 8.53
N MET A 202 -0.82 -6.13 7.59
CA MET A 202 -0.02 -6.49 6.40
C MET A 202 -0.11 -5.40 5.31
N ALA A 203 -1.24 -4.72 5.20
CA ALA A 203 -1.40 -3.60 4.28
C ALA A 203 -2.32 -2.53 4.89
N PHE A 204 -2.08 -1.29 4.49
CA PHE A 204 -2.81 -0.13 4.97
C PHE A 204 -3.30 0.73 3.81
N TYR A 205 -4.42 1.43 4.02
CA TYR A 205 -4.92 2.41 3.07
C TYR A 205 -5.23 3.76 3.70
N ASN A 206 -5.22 4.79 2.87
CA ASN A 206 -5.62 6.16 3.21
C ASN A 206 -6.11 6.89 1.95
N LEU A 207 -6.97 7.89 2.13
CA LEU A 207 -7.47 8.73 1.04
C LEU A 207 -6.88 10.13 1.18
N VAL A 208 -6.16 10.59 0.16
CA VAL A 208 -5.52 11.90 0.14
C VAL A 208 -5.54 12.44 -1.28
N GLY A 209 -5.91 13.71 -1.45
CA GLY A 209 -5.90 14.35 -2.77
C GLY A 209 -6.81 13.68 -3.79
N GLY A 210 -7.91 13.04 -3.35
CA GLY A 210 -8.84 12.32 -4.22
C GLY A 210 -8.37 10.94 -4.69
N LYS A 211 -7.23 10.45 -4.18
CA LYS A 211 -6.65 9.15 -4.54
C LYS A 211 -6.64 8.19 -3.37
N LEU A 212 -6.78 6.91 -3.67
CA LEU A 212 -6.59 5.81 -2.72
C LEU A 212 -5.10 5.46 -2.68
N TYR A 213 -4.46 5.62 -1.53
CA TYR A 213 -3.09 5.18 -1.33
C TYR A 213 -3.09 3.86 -0.58
N ILE A 214 -2.36 2.86 -1.10
CA ILE A 214 -2.18 1.55 -0.45
C ILE A 214 -0.69 1.33 -0.20
N SER A 215 -0.32 1.06 1.05
CA SER A 215 1.03 0.64 1.41
C SER A 215 1.04 -0.78 1.97
N ALA A 216 2.17 -1.47 1.79
CA ALA A 216 2.40 -2.78 2.35
C ALA A 216 3.37 -2.69 3.53
N ASN A 217 3.09 -3.42 4.61
CA ASN A 217 4.01 -3.61 5.72
C ASN A 217 5.05 -4.67 5.34
N ILE A 218 5.98 -4.32 4.47
CA ILE A 218 6.97 -5.27 3.93
C ILE A 218 7.75 -5.97 5.03
N ALA A 219 8.14 -5.26 6.09
CA ALA A 219 8.83 -5.85 7.23
C ALA A 219 7.99 -6.92 7.92
N GLY A 220 6.71 -6.63 8.23
CA GLY A 220 5.79 -7.59 8.83
C GLY A 220 5.48 -8.78 7.91
N ILE A 221 5.33 -8.54 6.60
CA ILE A 221 5.11 -9.60 5.61
C ILE A 221 6.33 -10.53 5.53
N VAL A 222 7.54 -9.96 5.45
CA VAL A 222 8.80 -10.71 5.39
C VAL A 222 9.00 -11.57 6.64
N GLU A 223 8.70 -11.02 7.81
CA GLU A 223 8.75 -11.74 9.09
C GLU A 223 7.75 -12.91 9.12
N ASP A 224 6.52 -12.69 8.65
CA ASP A 224 5.47 -13.71 8.61
C ASP A 224 5.80 -14.86 7.65
N ILE A 225 6.31 -14.55 6.45
CA ILE A 225 6.61 -15.56 5.42
C ILE A 225 8.02 -16.18 5.53
N GLY A 226 8.88 -15.65 6.42
CA GLY A 226 10.24 -16.16 6.64
C GLY A 226 11.18 -16.07 5.43
N ARG A 227 10.98 -15.12 4.51
CA ARG A 227 11.81 -14.95 3.30
C ARG A 227 12.89 -13.89 3.49
N SER A 228 14.12 -14.15 3.04
CA SER A 228 15.16 -13.11 2.96
C SER A 228 14.83 -12.10 1.87
N THR A 229 14.97 -10.80 2.15
CA THR A 229 14.81 -9.73 1.16
C THR A 229 15.91 -9.85 0.09
N SER A 230 15.55 -10.09 -1.16
CA SER A 230 16.48 -10.01 -2.29
C SER A 230 16.71 -8.55 -2.70
N ASP A 231 17.91 -8.26 -3.20
CA ASP A 231 18.43 -6.93 -3.54
C ASP A 231 17.70 -6.12 -4.65
N PRO A 232 16.95 -6.71 -5.63
CA PRO A 232 16.35 -5.90 -6.72
C PRO A 232 15.06 -5.16 -6.30
N LEU A 233 14.57 -5.31 -5.07
CA LEU A 233 13.32 -4.71 -4.63
C LEU A 233 13.49 -3.35 -3.92
N THR A 234 14.70 -2.90 -3.64
CA THR A 234 14.95 -1.75 -2.76
C THR A 234 14.25 -0.47 -3.22
N GLU A 235 14.29 -0.14 -4.52
CA GLU A 235 13.61 1.05 -5.04
C GLU A 235 12.08 0.94 -4.97
N ILE A 236 11.56 -0.27 -5.17
CA ILE A 236 10.12 -0.54 -5.16
C ILE A 236 9.59 -0.65 -3.73
N MET A 237 10.42 -1.13 -2.80
CA MET A 237 10.13 -1.12 -1.36
C MET A 237 9.88 0.30 -0.86
N VAL A 238 10.66 1.29 -1.32
CA VAL A 238 10.42 2.70 -0.97
C VAL A 238 9.03 3.17 -1.43
N VAL A 239 8.64 2.82 -2.66
CA VAL A 239 7.31 3.18 -3.20
C VAL A 239 6.19 2.46 -2.45
N LEU A 240 6.37 1.17 -2.15
CA LEU A 240 5.43 0.36 -1.38
C LEU A 240 5.26 0.87 0.06
N GLU A 241 6.32 1.39 0.67
CA GLU A 241 6.27 1.98 2.02
C GLU A 241 5.57 3.34 2.05
N GLN A 242 5.80 4.19 1.06
CA GLN A 242 5.13 5.49 0.94
C GLN A 242 3.64 5.34 0.62
N GLY A 243 3.28 4.26 -0.05
CA GLY A 243 1.94 3.98 -0.53
C GLY A 243 1.81 4.29 -2.01
N ILE A 244 1.29 3.33 -2.75
CA ILE A 244 1.02 3.44 -4.17
C ILE A 244 -0.32 4.16 -4.36
N PRO A 245 -0.39 5.22 -5.18
CA PRO A 245 -1.65 5.86 -5.53
C PRO A 245 -2.43 5.02 -6.55
N PHE A 246 -3.71 4.83 -6.26
CA PHE A 246 -4.71 4.22 -7.13
C PHE A 246 -5.81 5.24 -7.42
N GLU A 247 -6.32 5.18 -8.66
CA GLU A 247 -7.60 5.76 -9.01
C GLU A 247 -8.72 4.83 -8.55
N VAL A 248 -9.87 5.43 -8.26
CA VAL A 248 -11.09 4.71 -7.87
C VAL A 248 -12.25 5.20 -8.72
N THR A 249 -12.87 4.29 -9.47
CA THR A 249 -14.11 4.55 -10.22
C THR A 249 -15.21 3.67 -9.68
N LYS A 250 -16.45 4.17 -9.63
CA LYS A 250 -17.60 3.42 -9.13
C LYS A 250 -18.70 3.38 -10.16
N ASP A 251 -19.24 2.19 -10.37
CA ASP A 251 -20.45 1.97 -11.13
C ASP A 251 -21.56 1.62 -10.13
N THR A 252 -22.40 2.61 -9.83
CA THR A 252 -23.50 2.45 -8.87
C THR A 252 -24.60 1.52 -9.39
N GLU A 253 -24.74 1.36 -10.70
CA GLU A 253 -25.75 0.47 -11.28
C GLU A 253 -25.33 -0.99 -11.16
N LYS A 254 -24.04 -1.27 -11.37
CA LYS A 254 -23.47 -2.61 -11.24
C LYS A 254 -22.98 -2.96 -9.84
N GLU A 255 -23.03 -1.99 -8.92
CA GLU A 255 -22.47 -2.11 -7.56
C GLU A 255 -20.99 -2.51 -7.58
N THR A 256 -20.23 -1.99 -8.56
CA THR A 256 -18.80 -2.25 -8.72
C THR A 256 -17.92 -1.03 -8.45
N MET A 257 -16.69 -1.31 -8.06
CA MET A 257 -15.63 -0.33 -7.86
C MET A 257 -14.36 -0.82 -8.54
N ASP A 258 -13.81 -0.02 -9.44
CA ASP A 258 -12.49 -0.32 -10.01
C ASP A 258 -11.44 0.42 -9.18
N VAL A 259 -10.38 -0.30 -8.82
CA VAL A 259 -9.22 0.24 -8.11
C VAL A 259 -8.00 -0.04 -8.97
N TYR A 260 -7.43 1.00 -9.58
CA TYR A 260 -6.44 0.83 -10.64
C TYR A 260 -5.30 1.85 -10.61
N MET A 261 -4.16 1.43 -11.14
CA MET A 261 -3.02 2.28 -11.42
C MET A 261 -3.09 2.77 -12.86
N THR A 262 -2.68 4.02 -13.10
CA THR A 262 -2.42 4.53 -14.45
C THR A 262 -1.04 4.10 -14.94
N ARG A 263 -0.77 4.31 -16.23
CA ARG A 263 0.53 4.03 -16.86
C ARG A 263 1.68 4.61 -16.06
N GLU A 264 1.62 5.88 -15.68
CA GLU A 264 2.70 6.57 -14.97
C GLU A 264 3.01 5.89 -13.64
N THR A 265 1.99 5.41 -12.94
CA THR A 265 2.14 4.68 -11.68
C THR A 265 2.56 3.23 -11.88
N LEU A 266 2.29 2.63 -13.04
CA LEU A 266 2.70 1.26 -13.39
C LEU A 266 4.16 1.14 -13.78
N LEU A 267 4.72 2.14 -14.48
CA LEU A 267 6.07 2.10 -15.05
C LEU A 267 7.17 1.63 -14.07
N PRO A 268 7.20 2.07 -12.79
CA PRO A 268 8.21 1.60 -11.83
C PRO A 268 8.15 0.09 -11.53
N PHE A 269 7.00 -0.55 -11.74
CA PHE A 269 6.76 -1.96 -11.41
C PHE A 269 6.96 -2.92 -12.58
N MET A 270 7.23 -2.41 -13.79
CA MET A 270 7.36 -3.24 -14.99
C MET A 270 8.52 -4.24 -14.90
N SER A 271 9.58 -3.89 -14.17
CA SER A 271 10.72 -4.78 -13.89
C SER A 271 10.35 -5.97 -13.00
N LEU A 272 9.21 -5.92 -12.29
CA LEU A 272 8.74 -7.01 -11.43
C LEU A 272 7.86 -8.04 -12.14
N LEU A 273 7.32 -7.71 -13.32
CA LEU A 273 6.43 -8.62 -14.05
C LEU A 273 7.05 -10.01 -14.30
N PRO A 274 8.34 -10.14 -14.66
CA PRO A 274 8.98 -11.46 -14.78
C PRO A 274 8.99 -12.22 -13.46
N MET A 275 9.31 -11.55 -12.35
CA MET A 275 9.32 -12.16 -11.01
C MET A 275 7.93 -12.63 -10.60
N LEU A 276 6.88 -11.88 -10.94
CA LEU A 276 5.50 -12.28 -10.70
C LEU A 276 5.14 -13.53 -11.50
N GLY A 277 5.62 -13.64 -12.74
CA GLY A 277 5.45 -14.85 -13.56
C GLY A 277 6.06 -16.09 -12.91
N GLU A 278 7.29 -15.99 -12.39
CA GLU A 278 7.99 -17.11 -11.75
C GLU A 278 7.29 -17.64 -10.49
N VAL A 279 6.64 -16.75 -9.73
CA VAL A 279 5.97 -17.14 -8.47
C VAL A 279 4.51 -17.57 -8.64
N MET A 280 3.99 -17.60 -9.88
CA MET A 280 2.63 -18.10 -10.12
C MET A 280 2.52 -19.61 -9.79
N PRO A 281 1.34 -20.09 -9.39
CA PRO A 281 1.15 -21.53 -9.19
C PRO A 281 1.35 -22.32 -10.49
N GLU A 282 1.79 -23.57 -10.37
CA GLU A 282 2.16 -24.44 -11.50
C GLU A 282 1.06 -24.51 -12.58
N GLU A 283 -0.19 -24.59 -12.14
CA GLU A 283 -1.39 -24.65 -12.99
C GLU A 283 -1.54 -23.43 -13.92
N PHE A 284 -0.92 -22.30 -13.58
CA PHE A 284 -1.01 -21.04 -14.30
C PHE A 284 0.33 -20.58 -14.91
N GLN A 285 1.39 -21.39 -14.78
CA GLN A 285 2.71 -21.06 -15.32
C GLN A 285 2.70 -20.87 -16.84
N SER A 286 1.79 -21.53 -17.56
CA SER A 286 1.60 -21.29 -19.01
C SER A 286 1.21 -19.85 -19.35
N TYR A 287 0.70 -19.07 -18.39
CA TYR A 287 0.32 -17.68 -18.58
C TYR A 287 1.43 -16.68 -18.16
N ALA A 288 2.57 -17.14 -17.64
CA ALA A 288 3.64 -16.27 -17.15
C ALA A 288 4.25 -15.38 -18.23
N GLY A 289 4.41 -15.92 -19.45
CA GLY A 289 4.87 -15.15 -20.60
C GLY A 289 3.96 -13.96 -20.91
N PHE A 290 2.64 -14.17 -20.82
CA PHE A 290 1.65 -13.14 -21.08
C PHE A 290 1.71 -11.97 -20.10
N ILE A 291 2.01 -12.23 -18.81
CA ILE A 291 2.23 -11.17 -17.82
C ILE A 291 3.47 -10.36 -18.18
N THR A 292 4.54 -11.04 -18.58
CA THR A 292 5.81 -10.39 -18.94
C THR A 292 5.66 -9.50 -20.18
N ASP A 293 4.86 -9.95 -21.15
CA ASP A 293 4.58 -9.20 -22.39
C ASP A 293 3.76 -7.92 -22.16
N LEU A 294 3.07 -7.77 -21.02
CA LEU A 294 2.39 -6.52 -20.68
C LEU A 294 3.37 -5.38 -20.45
N GLY A 295 4.60 -5.67 -20.01
CA GLY A 295 5.61 -4.66 -19.72
C GLY A 295 5.90 -3.75 -20.92
N PRO A 296 6.36 -4.30 -22.05
CA PRO A 296 6.57 -3.53 -23.28
C PRO A 296 5.30 -2.83 -23.79
N ILE A 297 4.13 -3.47 -23.69
CA ILE A 297 2.85 -2.88 -24.14
C ILE A 297 2.51 -1.63 -23.32
N ILE A 298 2.63 -1.70 -22.00
CA ILE A 298 2.39 -0.55 -21.09
C ILE A 298 3.44 0.54 -21.33
N GLN A 299 4.71 0.16 -21.53
CA GLN A 299 5.80 1.11 -21.76
C GLN A 299 5.64 1.87 -23.08
N GLU A 300 5.23 1.21 -24.15
CA GLU A 300 5.07 1.81 -25.48
C GLU A 300 3.71 2.48 -25.70
N GLY A 301 2.69 2.10 -24.91
CA GLY A 301 1.35 2.68 -24.98
C GLY A 301 1.31 4.17 -24.61
N LYS A 302 0.28 4.86 -25.10
CA LYS A 302 -0.05 6.25 -24.72
C LYS A 302 -0.66 6.32 -23.33
N THR A 303 -1.64 5.46 -23.09
CA THR A 303 -2.28 5.27 -21.78
C THR A 303 -2.29 3.78 -21.45
N ALA A 304 -2.36 3.49 -20.18
CA ALA A 304 -2.58 2.15 -19.65
C ALA A 304 -3.23 2.30 -18.28
N GLU A 305 -4.14 1.40 -17.96
CA GLU A 305 -4.75 1.26 -16.66
C GLU A 305 -4.71 -0.22 -16.31
N LEU A 306 -4.28 -0.55 -15.10
CA LEU A 306 -4.27 -1.92 -14.60
C LEU A 306 -4.70 -1.93 -13.14
N GLY A 307 -5.69 -2.74 -12.83
CA GLY A 307 -6.28 -2.80 -11.50
C GLY A 307 -7.27 -3.94 -11.33
N LEU A 308 -8.04 -3.84 -10.26
CA LEU A 308 -9.06 -4.80 -9.88
C LEU A 308 -10.45 -4.19 -10.06
N VAL A 309 -11.39 -5.01 -10.50
CA VAL A 309 -12.83 -4.73 -10.40
C VAL A 309 -13.32 -5.42 -9.14
N LEU A 310 -13.93 -4.65 -8.25
CA LEU A 310 -14.44 -5.11 -6.96
C LEU A 310 -15.96 -5.02 -6.95
N THR A 311 -16.65 -5.98 -6.33
CA THR A 311 -18.11 -6.00 -6.20
C THR A 311 -18.50 -6.01 -4.73
N GLN A 312 -19.41 -5.13 -4.32
CA GLN A 312 -19.77 -5.02 -2.91
C GLN A 312 -20.44 -6.31 -2.41
N LYS A 313 -19.95 -6.89 -1.32
CA LYS A 313 -20.67 -8.00 -0.69
C LYS A 313 -21.83 -7.42 0.11
N LYS A 314 -23.05 -7.76 -0.30
CA LYS A 314 -24.23 -7.52 0.53
C LYS A 314 -24.06 -8.32 1.81
N THR A 315 -24.11 -7.65 2.95
CA THR A 315 -24.22 -8.34 4.24
C THR A 315 -25.49 -9.17 4.16
N ALA A 316 -25.40 -10.49 4.39
CA ALA A 316 -26.60 -11.31 4.45
C ALA A 316 -27.48 -10.76 5.59
N GLU A 317 -28.69 -10.30 5.24
CA GLU A 317 -29.73 -9.92 6.20
C GLU A 317 -30.18 -11.10 7.06
#